data_AF-A0A7J9KFY2-F1
#
_entry.id   AF-A0A7J9KFY2-F1
#
_cell.length_a   1.000
_cell.length_b   1.000
_cell.length_c   1.000
_cell.angle_alpha   90.00
_cell.angle_beta   90.00
_cell.angle_gamma   90.00
#
_symmetry.space_group_name_H-M   'P 1'
#
loop_
_entity.id
_entity.type
_entity.pdbx_description
1 polymer ?
#
loop_
_entity_poly.entity_id
_entity_poly.type
_entity_poly.pdbx_seq_one_letter_code
_entity_poly.pdbx_strand_id
1 'polypeptide(L)'
;MRTRCQHPSENWLCLSCKVVLCSRFVNKHMLEHYQQTTHSIALSFSDLSVWCFACDSYLDAQLIQQLRPFHETAYILKFGQAPPFRSVESSRVEDKPAMDVPSSS
;
A
#
# COMPACT_ATOMS: atom_id res chain seq x y z
N MET A 1 -20.17 9.57 6.25
CA MET A 1 -19.30 9.28 5.10
C MET A 1 -19.51 10.38 4.06
N ARG A 2 -18.53 11.27 3.80
CA ARG A 2 -18.68 12.26 2.71
C ARG A 2 -18.25 11.61 1.39
N THR A 3 -19.20 10.98 0.70
CA THR A 3 -18.99 10.46 -0.66
C THR A 3 -19.34 11.57 -1.65
N ARG A 4 -18.33 12.21 -2.27
CA ARG A 4 -18.58 13.22 -3.33
C ARG A 4 -19.09 12.60 -4.64
N CYS A 5 -18.99 11.28 -4.77
CA CYS A 5 -19.32 10.54 -5.98
C CYS A 5 -20.11 9.28 -5.61
N GLN A 6 -21.26 9.05 -6.26
CA GLN A 6 -22.10 7.85 -6.09
C GLN A 6 -21.78 6.75 -7.14
N HIS A 7 -20.62 6.83 -7.78
CA HIS A 7 -20.25 5.82 -8.78
C HIS A 7 -20.06 4.46 -8.11
N PRO A 8 -20.72 3.38 -8.60
CA PRO A 8 -20.73 2.10 -7.90
C PRO A 8 -19.40 1.34 -8.01
N SER A 9 -18.55 1.69 -8.99
CA SER A 9 -17.29 1.01 -9.26
C SER A 9 -16.07 1.93 -9.18
N GLU A 10 -14.90 1.30 -9.00
CA GLU A 10 -13.58 1.94 -8.90
C GLU A 10 -13.46 3.03 -7.83
N ASN A 11 -13.95 2.71 -6.63
CA ASN A 11 -13.79 3.57 -5.48
C ASN A 11 -12.47 3.32 -4.76
N TRP A 12 -11.85 4.41 -4.33
CA TRP A 12 -10.59 4.45 -3.59
C TRP A 12 -10.83 5.06 -2.22
N LEU A 13 -10.16 4.52 -1.21
CA LEU A 13 -10.13 5.00 0.16
C LEU A 13 -8.83 5.77 0.41
N CYS A 14 -8.93 7.05 0.76
CA CYS A 14 -7.77 7.81 1.23
C CYS A 14 -7.30 7.26 2.58
N LEU A 15 -6.04 6.84 2.68
CA LEU A 15 -5.52 6.26 3.92
C LEU A 15 -5.23 7.31 5.00
N SER A 16 -5.08 8.58 4.66
CA SER A 16 -4.92 9.66 5.65
C SER A 16 -6.24 10.05 6.33
N CYS A 17 -7.27 10.42 5.57
CA CYS A 17 -8.52 11.00 6.11
C CYS A 17 -9.78 10.14 5.94
N LYS A 18 -9.65 8.93 5.38
CA LYS A 18 -10.72 7.93 5.22
C LYS A 18 -11.90 8.36 4.32
N VAL A 19 -11.73 9.40 3.50
CA VAL A 19 -12.71 9.73 2.46
C VAL A 19 -12.67 8.67 1.36
N VAL A 20 -13.84 8.36 0.80
CA VAL A 20 -13.98 7.46 -0.36
C VAL A 20 -14.40 8.25 -1.57
N LEU A 21 -13.63 8.13 -2.65
CA LEU A 21 -13.77 8.88 -3.89
C LEU A 21 -13.47 7.96 -5.08
N CYS A 22 -14.01 8.28 -6.25
CA CYS A 22 -13.75 7.50 -7.44
C CYS A 22 -12.32 7.70 -7.99
N SER A 23 -11.86 6.72 -8.75
CA SER A 23 -10.53 6.66 -9.34
C SER A 23 -10.24 7.83 -10.29
N ARG A 24 -8.95 7.97 -10.67
CA ARG A 24 -8.51 8.85 -11.76
C ARG A 24 -9.06 8.47 -13.14
N PHE A 25 -9.56 7.24 -13.30
CA PHE A 25 -10.11 6.74 -14.55
C PHE A 25 -11.64 6.94 -14.65
N VAL A 26 -12.31 7.25 -13.54
CA VAL A 26 -13.74 7.62 -13.51
C VAL A 26 -13.88 9.15 -13.59
N ASN A 27 -14.02 9.85 -12.46
CA ASN A 27 -14.20 11.32 -12.43
C ASN A 27 -13.02 12.05 -11.76
N LYS A 28 -11.91 11.37 -11.49
CA LYS A 28 -10.68 11.98 -10.92
C LYS A 28 -10.80 12.58 -9.53
N HIS A 29 -11.89 12.34 -8.80
CA HIS A 29 -12.07 12.92 -7.46
C HIS A 29 -10.96 12.52 -6.46
N MET A 30 -10.41 11.31 -6.51
CA MET A 30 -9.29 10.97 -5.62
C MET A 30 -7.99 11.72 -6.00
N LEU A 31 -7.78 11.99 -7.29
CA LEU A 31 -6.65 12.80 -7.76
C LEU A 31 -6.81 14.27 -7.33
N GLU A 32 -8.00 14.84 -7.49
CA GLU A 32 -8.31 16.19 -7.01
C GLU A 32 -8.15 16.31 -5.49
N HIS A 33 -8.59 15.28 -4.75
CA HIS A 33 -8.42 15.21 -3.30
C HIS A 33 -6.95 15.26 -2.90
N TYR A 34 -6.08 14.50 -3.59
CA TYR A 34 -4.64 14.58 -3.38
C TYR A 34 -4.11 16.01 -3.63
N GLN A 35 -4.51 16.65 -4.74
CA GLN A 35 -4.06 18.00 -5.08
C GLN A 35 -4.48 19.05 -4.05
N GLN A 36 -5.66 18.88 -3.43
CA GLN A 36 -6.21 19.82 -2.44
C GLN A 36 -5.67 19.60 -1.03
N THR A 37 -5.32 18.37 -0.67
CA THR A 37 -5.05 17.98 0.72
C THR A 37 -3.66 17.41 0.96
N THR A 38 -2.90 17.16 -0.11
CA THR A 38 -1.60 16.47 -0.11
C THR A 38 -1.61 15.05 0.46
N HIS A 39 -2.79 14.47 0.72
CA HIS A 39 -2.93 13.06 1.10
C HIS A 39 -2.56 12.14 -0.07
N SER A 40 -1.35 11.60 -0.04
CA SER A 40 -0.76 10.92 -1.20
C SER A 40 -1.14 9.45 -1.33
N ILE A 41 -1.64 8.78 -0.29
CA ILE A 41 -1.84 7.33 -0.29
C ILE A 41 -3.33 6.96 -0.29
N ALA A 42 -3.73 6.12 -1.24
CA ALA A 42 -5.08 5.58 -1.34
C ALA A 42 -5.10 4.07 -1.62
N LEU A 43 -6.12 3.37 -1.09
CA LEU A 43 -6.39 1.95 -1.30
C LEU A 43 -7.58 1.76 -2.24
N SER A 44 -7.45 0.89 -3.23
CA SER A 44 -8.53 0.52 -4.15
C SER A 44 -9.46 -0.53 -3.54
N PHE A 45 -10.78 -0.31 -3.59
CA PHE A 45 -11.74 -1.36 -3.21
C PHE A 45 -11.91 -2.44 -4.29
N SER A 46 -11.50 -2.19 -5.53
CA SER A 46 -11.66 -3.14 -6.64
C SER A 46 -10.71 -4.33 -6.53
N ASP A 47 -9.46 -4.09 -6.11
CA ASP A 47 -8.38 -5.08 -6.13
C ASP A 47 -7.44 -5.01 -4.91
N LEU A 48 -7.72 -4.13 -3.94
CA LEU A 48 -6.90 -3.90 -2.74
C LEU A 48 -5.49 -3.37 -3.02
N SER A 49 -5.22 -2.90 -4.25
CA SER A 49 -3.97 -2.22 -4.57
C SER A 49 -3.85 -0.89 -3.80
N VAL A 50 -2.61 -0.52 -3.46
CA VAL A 50 -2.31 0.76 -2.82
C VAL A 50 -1.53 1.64 -3.79
N TRP A 51 -2.00 2.87 -3.98
CA TRP A 51 -1.42 3.86 -4.87
C TRP A 51 -0.86 5.04 -4.08
N CYS A 52 0.32 5.50 -4.48
CA CYS A 52 0.90 6.76 -4.01
C CYS A 52 0.89 7.80 -5.13
N PHE A 53 0.10 8.86 -4.97
CA PHE A 53 0.03 9.96 -5.93
C PHE A 53 1.33 10.78 -5.99
N ALA A 54 2.07 10.90 -4.89
CA ALA A 54 3.32 11.64 -4.87
C ALA A 54 4.48 10.89 -5.55
N CYS A 55 4.49 9.56 -5.44
CA CYS A 55 5.50 8.70 -6.07
C CYS A 55 5.13 8.30 -7.50
N ASP A 56 3.89 8.55 -7.91
CA ASP A 56 3.30 8.05 -9.16
C ASP A 56 3.49 6.52 -9.33
N SER A 57 3.30 5.77 -8.24
CA SER A 57 3.58 4.33 -8.22
C SER A 57 2.66 3.55 -7.28
N TYR A 58 2.53 2.25 -7.56
CA TYR A 58 1.91 1.30 -6.64
C TYR A 58 2.87 0.96 -5.49
N LEU A 59 2.32 0.84 -4.29
CA LEU A 59 3.04 0.46 -3.10
C LEU A 59 2.71 -0.99 -2.73
N ASP A 60 3.73 -1.77 -2.36
CA ASP A 60 3.50 -3.12 -1.83
C ASP A 60 3.09 -3.03 -0.36
N ALA A 61 1.79 -3.21 -0.10
CA ALA A 61 1.22 -3.13 1.24
C ALA A 61 1.64 -4.27 2.17
N GLN A 62 2.22 -5.36 1.64
CA GLN A 62 2.72 -6.47 2.43
C GLN A 62 4.16 -6.22 2.89
N LEU A 63 4.96 -5.53 2.07
CA LEU A 63 6.33 -5.15 2.42
C LEU A 63 6.38 -3.90 3.32
N ILE A 64 5.49 -2.93 3.09
CA ILE A 64 5.47 -1.68 3.86
C ILE A 64 4.68 -1.88 5.15
N GLN A 65 5.40 -1.90 6.27
CA GLN A 65 4.82 -2.26 7.58
C GLN A 65 3.64 -1.38 7.99
N GLN A 66 3.67 -0.09 7.65
CA GLN A 66 2.61 0.85 7.99
C GLN A 66 1.32 0.62 7.17
N LEU A 67 1.41 -0.08 6.04
CA LEU A 67 0.28 -0.36 5.16
C LEU A 67 -0.40 -1.70 5.45
N ARG A 68 0.32 -2.64 6.09
CA ARG A 68 -0.19 -3.98 6.42
C ARG A 68 -1.57 -3.96 7.12
N PRO A 69 -1.80 -3.18 8.19
CA PRO A 69 -3.09 -3.20 8.88
C PRO A 69 -4.25 -2.75 8.00
N PHE A 70 -4.02 -1.79 7.10
CA PHE A 70 -5.04 -1.32 6.16
C PHE A 70 -5.38 -2.39 5.13
N HIS A 71 -4.36 -3.06 4.59
CA HIS A 71 -4.56 -4.14 3.62
C HIS A 71 -5.23 -5.36 4.27
N GLU A 72 -4.77 -5.80 5.44
CA GLU A 72 -5.37 -6.91 6.20
C GLU A 72 -6.85 -6.66 6.51
N THR A 73 -7.16 -5.48 7.04
CA THR A 73 -8.54 -5.10 7.35
C THR A 73 -9.40 -5.09 6.08
N ALA A 74 -8.91 -4.48 4.99
CA ALA A 74 -9.65 -4.44 3.73
C ALA A 74 -9.85 -5.84 3.13
N TYR A 75 -8.86 -6.72 3.26
CA TYR A 75 -8.93 -8.11 2.79
C TYR A 75 -9.99 -8.91 3.56
N ILE A 76 -9.98 -8.83 4.90
CA ILE A 76 -10.97 -9.50 5.74
C ILE A 76 -12.38 -8.99 5.43
N LEU A 77 -12.56 -7.67 5.31
CA LEU A 77 -13.87 -7.09 5.00
C LEU A 77 -14.38 -7.50 3.61
N LYS A 78 -13.48 -7.67 2.64
CA LYS A 78 -13.83 -8.03 1.27
C LYS A 78 -14.09 -9.53 1.07
N PHE A 79 -13.29 -10.38 1.71
CA PHE A 79 -13.26 -11.82 1.45
C PHE A 79 -13.70 -12.69 2.64
N GLY A 80 -13.88 -12.12 3.82
CA GLY A 80 -14.30 -12.85 5.02
C GLY A 80 -13.22 -13.74 5.64
N GLN A 81 -11.95 -13.60 5.23
CA GLN A 81 -10.83 -14.40 5.73
C GLN A 81 -9.53 -13.58 5.80
N ALA A 82 -8.50 -14.08 6.47
CA ALA A 82 -7.19 -13.43 6.51
C ALA A 82 -6.48 -13.48 5.13
N PRO A 83 -5.65 -12.47 4.79
CA PRO A 83 -4.84 -12.51 3.58
C PRO A 83 -3.81 -13.66 3.65
N PRO A 84 -3.47 -14.28 2.50
CA PRO A 84 -2.41 -15.27 2.44
C PRO A 84 -1.08 -14.63 2.86
N PHE A 85 -0.35 -15.28 3.76
CA PHE A 85 0.96 -14.82 4.22
C PHE A 85 1.96 -14.89 3.07
N ARG A 86 2.55 -13.76 2.66
CA ARG A 86 3.78 -13.79 1.84
C ARG A 86 4.97 -13.98 2.77
N SER A 87 5.63 -15.13 2.66
CA SER A 87 6.97 -15.31 3.19
C SER A 87 7.90 -14.31 2.50
N VAL A 88 8.39 -13.33 3.25
CA VAL A 88 9.44 -12.41 2.81
C VAL A 88 10.71 -13.24 2.66
N GLU A 89 11.07 -13.63 1.43
CA GLU A 89 12.43 -14.11 1.14
C GLU A 89 13.38 -12.92 1.24
N SER A 90 13.95 -12.76 2.43
CA SER A 90 15.08 -11.88 2.67
C SER A 90 16.30 -12.48 1.96
N SER A 91 16.68 -11.92 0.81
CA SER A 91 17.99 -12.18 0.22
C SER A 91 19.06 -11.70 1.19
N ARG A 92 19.59 -12.62 2.01
CA ARG A 92 20.80 -12.41 2.80
C ARG A 92 21.95 -12.26 1.82
N VAL A 93 22.50 -11.06 1.71
CA VAL A 93 23.86 -10.89 1.19
C VAL A 93 24.79 -11.47 2.26
N GLU A 94 25.39 -12.63 2.00
CA GLU A 94 26.40 -13.25 2.86
C GLU A 94 27.64 -12.34 2.91
N ASP A 95 27.77 -11.59 4.00
CA ASP A 95 29.05 -11.01 4.41
C ASP A 95 29.95 -12.16 4.88
N LYS A 96 30.97 -12.49 4.07
CA LYS A 96 31.94 -13.54 4.41
C LYS A 96 32.95 -12.93 5.40
N PRO A 97 33.03 -13.39 6.66
CA PRO A 97 34.02 -12.86 7.58
C PRO A 97 35.43 -13.22 7.08
N ALA A 98 36.29 -12.20 7.03
CA ALA A 98 37.72 -12.38 6.80
C ALA A 98 38.31 -13.15 7.98
N MET A 99 38.77 -14.36 7.69
CA MET A 99 39.46 -15.25 8.61
C MET A 99 40.84 -14.69 8.97
N ASP A 100 41.08 -14.50 10.27
CA ASP A 100 42.35 -14.06 10.86
C ASP A 100 43.49 -15.03 10.52
N VAL A 101 44.57 -14.49 9.95
CA VAL A 101 45.83 -15.23 9.73
C VAL A 101 46.68 -15.12 11.00
N PRO A 102 47.15 -16.23 11.60
CA PRO A 102 47.97 -16.16 12.80
C PRO A 102 49.39 -15.68 12.46
N SER A 103 49.87 -14.72 13.25
CA SER A 103 51.27 -14.28 13.28
C SER A 103 52.19 -15.47 13.53
N SER A 104 53.14 -15.69 12.61
CA SER A 104 54.30 -16.56 12.80
C SER A 104 55.54 -15.68 12.90
N SER A 105 56.44 -16.12 13.77
CA SER A 105 57.68 -15.50 14.29
C SER A 105 58.58 -14.74 13.32
#